data_AF-A0AAD0FFH0-F1
#
_entry.id   AF-A0AAD0FFH0-F1
#
_cell.length_a   1.000
_cell.length_b   1.000
_cell.length_c   1.000
_cell.angle_alpha   90.00
_cell.angle_beta   90.00
_cell.angle_gamma   90.00
#
_symmetry.space_group_name_H-M   'P 1'
#
loop_
_entity.id
_entity.type
_entity.pdbx_description
1 polymer ?
#
loop_
_entity_poly.entity_id
_entity_poly.type
_entity_poly.pdbx_seq_one_letter_code
_entity_poly.pdbx_strand_id
1 'polypeptide(L)'
;MIATRFRQIALLLLAVAISALAFIQMFQRTTGAFPVQYAIMLCAAAALFLVFCGLTARFQPYASQSIMPCVLLLTATGITMIARIDQSEGWDIAKRQIIWLYVALVLSTLIIVFLRDYRVLRRFSYVSMVVGLILLLSPMLPVIGTEINGARIWVRIPGLGSFQPGEFAKLFLAFFFAAYLFDHRDQLAVGGKKVLGLQLPRIKDLGPIIVVWIASMGVLVVQHDLGTSLMFFAMFVAMLYTSTGRKSWIVIGLIAFAAGAMLAASMFSHVGSRVDAWLHPFSNEQYTKSPGGSWQLVTGIFGLASGGMIGTGLGQGHPSLVTFANSDFIYASLGEELGLVGVMAILMLYLIIIASGFIVAMKIKDGFGKLLASGLVFTMAFQVFTVVGGITLVIPLTGLTLPYMAAGGSSLIANYILAALLIVISNSANQPEPELTSDTFQHEALAALRNKELKARARATEPIVRPRVASATPHDVSEEANDPQIPNTAEEPEYTVRTGVIPSVPQVPSMPPAPPVPQIQTNFPIDTSNGGERA
;
A
#
# COMPACT_ATOMS: atom_id res chain seq x y z
N MET A 1 14.19 -19.77 -2.56
CA MET A 1 12.99 -19.67 -3.43
C MET A 1 12.04 -20.86 -3.34
N ILE A 2 12.50 -22.11 -3.17
CA ILE A 2 11.60 -23.29 -3.13
C ILE A 2 10.68 -23.27 -1.89
N ALA A 3 11.23 -23.06 -0.68
CA ALA A 3 10.45 -23.02 0.55
C ALA A 3 9.38 -21.91 0.58
N THR A 4 9.70 -20.74 0.01
CA THR A 4 8.77 -19.61 -0.11
C THR A 4 7.60 -19.90 -1.04
N ARG A 5 7.86 -20.62 -2.15
CA ARG A 5 6.80 -21.07 -3.07
C ARG A 5 5.92 -22.14 -2.45
N PHE A 6 6.53 -23.08 -1.74
CA PHE A 6 5.79 -24.13 -1.04
C PHE A 6 4.82 -23.55 -0.01
N ARG A 7 5.27 -22.60 0.82
CA ARG A 7 4.42 -21.88 1.78
C ARG A 7 3.26 -21.16 1.10
N GLN A 8 3.54 -20.44 0.02
CA GLN A 8 2.50 -19.73 -0.75
C GLN A 8 1.43 -20.70 -1.29
N ILE A 9 1.86 -21.81 -1.90
CA ILE A 9 0.94 -22.81 -2.45
C ILE A 9 0.13 -23.47 -1.33
N ALA A 10 0.77 -23.83 -0.21
CA ALA A 10 0.09 -24.43 0.94
C ALA A 10 -1.00 -23.51 1.51
N LEU A 11 -0.70 -22.21 1.68
CA LEU A 11 -1.70 -21.23 2.15
C LEU A 11 -2.85 -21.05 1.16
N LEU A 12 -2.56 -21.06 -0.15
CA LEU A 12 -3.61 -20.98 -1.19
C LEU A 12 -4.50 -22.22 -1.20
N LEU A 13 -3.91 -23.42 -1.12
CA LEU A 13 -4.66 -24.67 -1.05
C LEU A 13 -5.54 -24.73 0.19
N LEU A 14 -5.02 -24.30 1.34
CA LEU A 14 -5.80 -24.18 2.57
C LEU A 14 -6.97 -23.20 2.41
N ALA A 15 -6.71 -22.03 1.81
CA ALA A 15 -7.74 -21.02 1.56
C ALA A 15 -8.85 -21.55 0.62
N VAL A 16 -8.47 -22.24 -0.46
CA VAL A 16 -9.42 -22.88 -1.38
C VAL A 16 -10.22 -23.97 -0.67
N ALA A 17 -9.58 -24.81 0.14
CA ALA A 17 -10.25 -25.89 0.87
C ALA A 17 -11.29 -25.34 1.85
N ILE A 18 -10.93 -24.33 2.66
CA ILE A 18 -11.85 -23.68 3.59
C ILE A 18 -13.04 -23.06 2.83
N SER A 19 -12.75 -22.37 1.73
CA SER A 19 -13.78 -21.72 0.90
C SER A 19 -14.75 -22.74 0.30
N ALA A 20 -14.22 -23.83 -0.27
CA ALA A 20 -15.03 -24.90 -0.84
C ALA A 20 -15.89 -25.60 0.22
N LEU A 21 -15.33 -25.88 1.39
CA LEU A 21 -16.05 -26.48 2.51
C LEU A 21 -17.19 -25.58 3.00
N ALA A 22 -16.91 -24.29 3.23
CA ALA A 22 -17.93 -23.32 3.65
C ALA A 22 -19.07 -23.25 2.64
N PHE A 23 -18.73 -23.22 1.35
CA PHE A 23 -19.69 -23.14 0.27
C PHE A 23 -20.57 -24.40 0.17
N ILE A 24 -19.95 -25.59 0.18
CA ILE A 24 -20.66 -26.88 0.15
C ILE A 24 -21.58 -27.01 1.37
N GLN A 25 -21.06 -26.71 2.56
CA GLN A 25 -21.82 -26.79 3.80
C GLN A 25 -23.03 -25.85 3.79
N MET A 26 -22.86 -24.62 3.29
CA MET A 26 -23.94 -23.63 3.22
C MET A 26 -25.08 -24.10 2.31
N PHE A 27 -24.78 -24.56 1.09
CA PHE A 27 -25.82 -25.04 0.16
C PHE A 27 -26.47 -26.34 0.63
N GLN A 28 -25.70 -27.28 1.18
CA GLN A 28 -26.27 -28.52 1.72
C GLN A 28 -27.29 -28.25 2.84
N ARG A 29 -27.05 -27.23 3.67
CA ARG A 29 -27.96 -26.87 4.76
C ARG A 29 -29.18 -26.09 4.31
N THR A 30 -29.04 -25.23 3.31
CA THR A 30 -30.09 -24.28 2.93
C THR A 30 -31.00 -24.80 1.83
N THR A 31 -30.48 -25.50 0.83
CA THR A 31 -31.24 -25.98 -0.33
C THR A 31 -31.25 -27.50 -0.46
N GLY A 32 -30.40 -28.23 0.28
CA GLY A 32 -30.25 -29.69 0.17
C GLY A 32 -29.64 -30.18 -1.16
N ALA A 33 -29.59 -29.32 -2.18
CA ALA A 33 -29.02 -29.57 -3.49
C ALA A 33 -28.25 -28.34 -3.98
N PHE A 34 -27.26 -28.57 -4.84
CA PHE A 34 -26.37 -27.53 -5.31
C PHE A 34 -26.89 -26.91 -6.62
N PRO A 35 -27.16 -25.60 -6.69
CA PRO A 35 -27.61 -24.98 -7.93
C PRO A 35 -26.49 -25.01 -8.97
N VAL A 36 -26.64 -25.86 -9.98
CA VAL A 36 -25.62 -26.16 -11.00
C VAL A 36 -25.12 -24.91 -11.70
N GLN A 37 -26.00 -23.96 -12.03
CA GLN A 37 -25.60 -22.72 -12.69
C GLN A 37 -24.64 -21.88 -11.83
N TYR A 38 -24.93 -21.76 -10.53
CA TYR A 38 -24.09 -21.02 -9.60
C TYR A 38 -22.77 -21.75 -9.34
N ALA A 39 -22.79 -23.09 -9.32
CA ALA A 39 -21.59 -23.94 -9.27
C ALA A 39 -20.61 -23.64 -10.40
N ILE A 40 -21.12 -23.62 -11.65
CA ILE A 40 -20.31 -23.38 -12.84
C ILE A 40 -19.66 -22.00 -12.76
N MET A 41 -20.40 -20.99 -12.31
CA MET A 41 -19.86 -19.65 -12.14
C MET A 41 -18.71 -19.61 -11.12
N LEU A 42 -18.81 -20.36 -10.02
CA LEU A 42 -17.75 -20.42 -9.01
C LEU A 42 -16.55 -21.22 -9.47
N CYS A 43 -16.76 -22.32 -10.19
CA CYS A 43 -15.66 -23.07 -10.81
C CYS A 43 -14.91 -22.17 -11.81
N ALA A 44 -15.61 -21.36 -12.61
CA ALA A 44 -14.98 -20.38 -13.49
C ALA A 44 -14.24 -19.28 -12.69
N ALA A 45 -14.79 -18.80 -11.58
CA ALA A 45 -14.12 -17.84 -10.69
C ALA A 45 -12.83 -18.43 -10.10
N ALA A 46 -12.88 -19.68 -9.64
CA ALA A 46 -11.75 -20.40 -9.11
C ALA A 46 -10.67 -20.62 -10.19
N ALA A 47 -11.06 -20.97 -11.41
CA ALA A 47 -10.13 -21.10 -12.54
C ALA A 47 -9.44 -19.77 -12.86
N LEU A 48 -10.20 -18.67 -12.94
CA LEU A 48 -9.61 -17.32 -13.13
C LEU A 48 -8.70 -16.92 -11.98
N PHE A 49 -9.06 -17.27 -10.73
CA PHE A 49 -8.22 -17.02 -9.57
C PHE A 49 -6.91 -17.81 -9.63
N LEU A 50 -6.95 -19.07 -10.07
CA LEU A 50 -5.73 -19.87 -10.30
C LEU A 50 -4.85 -19.28 -11.40
N VAL A 51 -5.45 -18.75 -12.48
CA VAL A 51 -4.71 -18.00 -13.52
C VAL A 51 -4.05 -16.76 -12.91
N PHE A 52 -4.78 -15.97 -12.13
CA PHE A 52 -4.24 -14.82 -11.41
C PHE A 52 -3.07 -15.21 -10.48
N CYS A 53 -3.20 -16.33 -9.75
CA CYS A 53 -2.12 -16.86 -8.92
C CYS A 53 -0.89 -17.25 -9.74
N GLY A 54 -1.09 -17.98 -10.84
CA GLY A 54 -0.01 -18.47 -11.71
C GLY A 54 0.74 -17.32 -12.39
N LEU A 55 0.01 -16.32 -12.88
CA LEU A 55 0.61 -15.13 -13.50
C LEU A 55 1.33 -14.25 -12.46
N THR A 56 0.77 -14.10 -11.26
CA THR A 56 1.47 -13.45 -10.15
C THR A 56 2.76 -14.19 -9.82
N ALA A 57 2.73 -15.53 -9.75
CA ALA A 57 3.93 -16.31 -9.51
C ALA A 57 4.98 -16.14 -10.62
N ARG A 58 4.54 -15.97 -11.88
CA ARG A 58 5.40 -15.82 -13.05
C ARG A 58 6.01 -14.42 -13.22
N PHE A 59 5.23 -13.37 -12.96
CA PHE A 59 5.63 -11.97 -13.21
C PHE A 59 6.09 -11.25 -11.94
N GLN A 60 5.61 -11.66 -10.76
CA GLN A 60 5.91 -11.03 -9.46
C GLN A 60 6.47 -12.08 -8.48
N PRO A 61 7.62 -12.71 -8.77
CA PRO A 61 8.10 -13.89 -8.06
C PRO A 61 8.48 -13.66 -6.59
N TYR A 62 8.77 -12.43 -6.20
CA TYR A 62 9.17 -12.04 -4.84
C TYR A 62 8.01 -11.39 -4.06
N ALA A 63 6.80 -11.34 -4.61
CA ALA A 63 5.65 -10.77 -3.91
C ALA A 63 5.34 -11.47 -2.58
N SER A 64 4.68 -10.73 -1.67
CA SER A 64 4.23 -11.27 -0.38
C SER A 64 3.30 -12.46 -0.57
N GLN A 65 3.51 -13.49 0.24
CA GLN A 65 2.80 -14.77 0.14
C GLN A 65 1.44 -14.76 0.83
N SER A 66 1.21 -13.81 1.74
CA SER A 66 0.04 -13.74 2.62
C SER A 66 -1.14 -12.99 2.00
N ILE A 67 -0.88 -11.97 1.17
CA ILE A 67 -1.92 -11.05 0.66
C ILE A 67 -2.99 -11.83 -0.11
N MET A 68 -2.56 -12.67 -1.07
CA MET A 68 -3.47 -13.34 -1.99
C MET A 68 -4.36 -14.42 -1.31
N PRO A 69 -3.85 -15.31 -0.44
CA PRO A 69 -4.69 -16.20 0.35
C PRO A 69 -5.72 -15.47 1.22
N CYS A 70 -5.33 -14.36 1.86
CA CYS A 70 -6.26 -13.59 2.69
C CYS A 70 -7.36 -12.92 1.84
N VAL A 71 -7.00 -12.32 0.70
CA VAL A 71 -7.97 -11.75 -0.24
C VAL A 71 -8.94 -12.82 -0.76
N LEU A 72 -8.44 -14.03 -1.06
CA LEU A 72 -9.27 -15.16 -1.47
C LEU A 72 -10.28 -15.53 -0.39
N LEU A 73 -9.81 -15.75 0.86
CA LEU A 73 -10.68 -16.14 1.96
C LEU A 73 -11.76 -15.10 2.25
N LEU A 74 -11.39 -13.82 2.28
CA LEU A 74 -12.35 -12.73 2.48
C LEU A 74 -13.38 -12.73 1.35
N THR A 75 -12.94 -12.78 0.10
CA THR A 75 -13.84 -12.74 -1.06
C THR A 75 -14.76 -13.94 -1.12
N ALA A 76 -14.24 -15.15 -0.87
CA ALA A 76 -15.04 -16.37 -0.84
C ALA A 76 -16.05 -16.37 0.32
N THR A 77 -15.66 -15.89 1.50
CA THR A 77 -16.56 -15.74 2.64
C THR A 77 -17.68 -14.74 2.33
N GLY A 78 -17.33 -13.60 1.72
CA GLY A 78 -18.30 -12.60 1.26
C GLY A 78 -19.28 -13.15 0.23
N ILE A 79 -18.78 -13.80 -0.82
CA ILE A 79 -19.63 -14.42 -1.87
C ILE A 79 -20.53 -15.51 -1.30
N THR A 80 -20.02 -16.32 -0.37
CA THR A 80 -20.82 -17.36 0.30
C THR A 80 -21.95 -16.72 1.11
N MET A 81 -21.65 -15.68 1.90
CA MET A 81 -22.66 -14.99 2.70
C MET A 81 -23.67 -14.23 1.81
N ILE A 82 -23.22 -13.56 0.74
CA ILE A 82 -24.13 -12.90 -0.21
C ILE A 82 -25.06 -13.92 -0.86
N ALA A 83 -24.55 -15.07 -1.31
CA ALA A 83 -25.38 -16.13 -1.88
C ALA A 83 -26.42 -16.66 -0.90
N ARG A 84 -26.02 -16.77 0.37
CA ARG A 84 -26.87 -17.20 1.48
C ARG A 84 -27.99 -16.19 1.74
N ILE A 85 -27.68 -14.89 1.78
CA ILE A 85 -28.66 -13.83 2.03
C ILE A 85 -29.62 -13.67 0.85
N ASP A 86 -29.08 -13.68 -0.37
CA ASP A 86 -29.81 -13.42 -1.62
C ASP A 86 -30.63 -14.63 -2.10
N GLN A 87 -30.60 -15.73 -1.35
CA GLN A 87 -31.31 -16.96 -1.69
C GLN A 87 -32.83 -16.77 -1.73
N SER A 88 -33.39 -15.96 -0.84
CA SER A 88 -34.83 -15.66 -0.84
C SER A 88 -35.27 -14.81 -2.03
N GLU A 89 -34.32 -14.16 -2.72
CA GLU A 89 -34.58 -13.20 -3.81
C GLU A 89 -34.11 -13.71 -5.19
N GLY A 90 -33.69 -14.98 -5.33
CA GLY A 90 -33.38 -15.58 -6.63
C GLY A 90 -31.92 -15.48 -7.10
N TRP A 91 -30.99 -15.14 -6.19
CA TRP A 91 -29.53 -15.10 -6.40
C TRP A 91 -29.02 -14.05 -7.42
N ASP A 92 -29.79 -13.03 -7.76
CA ASP A 92 -29.39 -12.06 -8.77
C ASP A 92 -28.23 -11.15 -8.32
N ILE A 93 -28.19 -10.79 -7.03
CA ILE A 93 -27.10 -10.03 -6.44
C ILE A 93 -25.86 -10.92 -6.34
N ALA A 94 -26.02 -12.18 -5.93
CA ALA A 94 -24.94 -13.16 -5.83
C ALA A 94 -24.29 -13.44 -7.20
N LYS A 95 -25.09 -13.69 -8.25
CA LYS A 95 -24.61 -13.86 -9.63
C LYS A 95 -23.87 -12.61 -10.11
N ARG A 96 -24.43 -11.43 -9.87
CA ARG A 96 -23.80 -10.15 -10.24
C ARG A 96 -22.47 -9.94 -9.52
N GLN A 97 -22.37 -10.29 -8.24
CA GLN A 97 -21.13 -10.20 -7.49
C GLN A 97 -20.02 -11.09 -8.08
N ILE A 98 -20.36 -12.30 -8.56
CA ILE A 98 -19.39 -13.17 -9.24
C ILE A 98 -18.95 -12.56 -10.59
N ILE A 99 -19.87 -11.95 -11.35
CA ILE A 99 -19.51 -11.26 -12.60
C ILE A 99 -18.51 -10.12 -12.31
N TRP A 100 -18.75 -9.34 -11.25
CA TRP A 100 -17.81 -8.31 -10.82
C TRP A 100 -16.47 -8.89 -10.36
N LEU A 101 -16.48 -10.06 -9.72
CA LEU A 101 -15.26 -10.78 -9.38
C LEU A 101 -14.47 -11.18 -10.65
N TYR A 102 -15.13 -11.62 -11.73
CA TYR A 102 -14.43 -11.89 -12.99
C TYR A 102 -13.74 -10.65 -13.53
N VAL A 103 -14.45 -9.52 -13.57
CA VAL A 103 -13.89 -8.24 -14.02
C VAL A 103 -12.71 -7.82 -13.15
N ALA A 104 -12.87 -7.92 -11.82
CA ALA A 104 -11.81 -7.61 -10.86
C ALA A 104 -10.56 -8.47 -11.07
N LEU A 105 -10.73 -9.79 -11.23
CA LEU A 105 -9.62 -10.72 -11.47
C LEU A 105 -8.91 -10.44 -12.79
N VAL A 106 -9.67 -10.20 -13.87
CA VAL A 106 -9.10 -9.86 -15.18
C VAL A 106 -8.30 -8.56 -15.09
N LEU A 107 -8.88 -7.48 -14.54
CA LEU A 107 -8.19 -6.19 -14.42
C LEU A 107 -6.94 -6.28 -13.54
N SER A 108 -7.03 -6.93 -12.38
CA SER A 108 -5.86 -7.16 -11.50
C SER A 108 -4.79 -8.00 -12.19
N THR A 109 -5.19 -8.98 -13.00
CA THR A 109 -4.26 -9.81 -13.79
C THR A 109 -3.53 -8.97 -14.83
N LEU A 110 -4.25 -8.10 -15.56
CA LEU A 110 -3.64 -7.18 -16.52
C LEU A 110 -2.63 -6.25 -15.83
N ILE A 111 -2.97 -5.72 -14.65
CA ILE A 111 -2.03 -4.90 -13.86
C ILE A 111 -0.78 -5.71 -13.49
N ILE A 112 -0.92 -6.93 -12.97
CA ILE A 112 0.23 -7.77 -12.59
C ILE A 112 1.16 -8.08 -13.77
N VAL A 113 0.60 -8.28 -14.96
CA VAL A 113 1.34 -8.62 -16.19
C VAL A 113 2.04 -7.39 -16.79
N PHE A 114 1.32 -6.28 -16.91
CA PHE A 114 1.79 -5.08 -17.62
C PHE A 114 2.52 -4.08 -16.72
N LEU A 115 2.10 -3.93 -15.46
CA LEU A 115 2.72 -3.02 -14.50
C LEU A 115 3.83 -3.74 -13.72
N ARG A 116 4.99 -3.92 -14.37
CA ARG A 116 6.16 -4.54 -13.72
C ARG A 116 6.86 -3.63 -12.72
N ASP A 117 6.87 -2.32 -12.97
CA ASP A 117 7.44 -1.32 -12.08
C ASP A 117 6.38 -0.26 -11.76
N TYR A 118 5.97 -0.23 -10.49
CA TYR A 118 4.97 0.72 -10.00
C TYR A 118 5.48 2.16 -10.02
N ARG A 119 6.79 2.40 -10.11
CA ARG A 119 7.38 3.75 -10.17
C ARG A 119 6.96 4.52 -11.43
N VAL A 120 6.53 3.81 -12.49
CA VAL A 120 5.96 4.44 -13.69
C VAL A 120 4.77 5.32 -13.35
N LEU A 121 3.99 4.99 -12.30
CA LEU A 121 2.83 5.79 -11.88
C LEU A 121 3.24 7.20 -11.42
N ARG A 122 4.46 7.39 -10.92
CA ARG A 122 4.96 8.71 -10.51
C ARG A 122 4.97 9.70 -11.69
N ARG A 123 5.29 9.24 -12.90
CA ARG A 123 5.29 10.09 -14.11
C ARG A 123 3.90 10.62 -14.45
N PHE A 124 2.85 9.91 -14.04
CA PHE A 124 1.46 10.23 -14.31
C PHE A 124 0.74 10.81 -13.08
N SER A 125 1.46 11.45 -12.17
CA SER A 125 0.89 12.00 -10.92
C SER A 125 -0.22 13.02 -11.17
N TYR A 126 0.04 14.04 -11.99
CA TYR A 126 -0.97 15.06 -12.36
C TYR A 126 -2.08 14.50 -13.24
N VAL A 127 -1.79 13.51 -14.08
CA VAL A 127 -2.84 12.80 -14.83
C VAL A 127 -3.76 12.06 -13.86
N SER A 128 -3.20 11.39 -12.86
CA SER A 128 -3.96 10.71 -11.81
C SER A 128 -4.79 11.69 -10.99
N MET A 129 -4.26 12.88 -10.68
CA MET A 129 -5.02 13.95 -10.04
C MET A 129 -6.25 14.34 -10.86
N VAL A 130 -6.07 14.64 -12.15
CA VAL A 130 -7.17 15.06 -13.03
C VAL A 130 -8.19 13.94 -13.19
N VAL A 131 -7.75 12.70 -13.44
CA VAL A 131 -8.64 11.54 -13.55
C VAL A 131 -9.39 11.31 -12.24
N GLY A 132 -8.73 11.40 -11.09
CA GLY A 132 -9.35 11.26 -9.78
C GLY A 132 -10.44 12.30 -9.53
N LEU A 133 -10.18 13.57 -9.85
CA LEU A 133 -11.16 14.65 -9.72
C LEU A 133 -12.33 14.51 -10.71
N ILE A 134 -12.07 14.10 -11.96
CA ILE A 134 -13.12 13.84 -12.95
C ILE A 134 -14.01 12.69 -12.50
N LEU A 135 -13.42 11.59 -12.02
CA LEU A 135 -14.18 10.47 -11.46
C LEU A 135 -15.04 10.96 -10.29
N LEU A 136 -14.47 11.73 -9.37
CA LEU A 136 -15.20 12.28 -8.24
C LEU A 136 -16.35 13.19 -8.68
N LEU A 137 -16.17 14.04 -9.69
CA LEU A 137 -17.21 14.94 -10.20
C LEU A 137 -18.27 14.25 -11.06
N SER A 138 -17.95 13.08 -11.64
CA SER A 138 -18.82 12.43 -12.62
C SER A 138 -20.25 12.13 -12.15
N PRO A 139 -20.53 11.76 -10.88
CA PRO A 139 -21.91 11.61 -10.39
C PRO A 139 -22.71 12.92 -10.38
N MET A 140 -22.05 14.08 -10.41
CA MET A 140 -22.74 15.38 -10.42
C MET A 140 -23.22 15.78 -11.82
N LEU A 141 -22.79 15.07 -12.87
CA LEU A 141 -23.22 15.35 -14.23
C LEU A 141 -24.70 14.98 -14.40
N PRO A 142 -25.55 15.91 -14.90
CA PRO A 142 -27.01 15.76 -14.88
C PRO A 142 -27.54 14.61 -15.72
N VAL A 143 -26.74 14.09 -16.67
CA VAL A 143 -27.14 13.04 -17.61
C VAL A 143 -26.90 11.63 -17.05
N ILE A 144 -25.86 11.46 -16.25
CA ILE A 144 -25.35 10.14 -15.85
C ILE A 144 -25.45 9.88 -14.33
N GLY A 145 -25.54 10.96 -13.55
CA GLY A 145 -25.62 10.91 -12.10
C GLY A 145 -26.98 10.46 -11.60
N THR A 146 -26.99 9.56 -10.62
CA THR A 146 -28.22 9.09 -9.96
C THR A 146 -28.13 9.30 -8.46
N GLU A 147 -29.22 9.79 -7.88
CA GLU A 147 -29.36 9.99 -6.45
C GLU A 147 -30.03 8.76 -5.82
N ILE A 148 -29.36 8.16 -4.85
CA ILE A 148 -29.84 6.98 -4.12
C ILE A 148 -29.71 7.30 -2.63
N ASN A 149 -30.82 7.16 -1.88
CA ASN A 149 -30.86 7.45 -0.44
C ASN A 149 -30.36 8.86 -0.06
N GLY A 150 -30.62 9.87 -0.91
CA GLY A 150 -30.22 11.27 -0.69
C GLY A 150 -28.75 11.59 -0.99
N ALA A 151 -27.98 10.62 -1.52
CA ALA A 151 -26.59 10.80 -1.93
C ALA A 151 -26.45 10.62 -3.45
N ARG A 152 -25.76 11.56 -4.10
CA ARG A 152 -25.51 11.53 -5.55
C ARG A 152 -24.08 11.08 -5.84
N ILE A 153 -23.83 9.80 -5.61
CA ILE A 153 -22.50 9.17 -5.71
C ILE A 153 -22.40 8.13 -6.82
N TRP A 154 -23.53 7.78 -7.44
CA TRP A 154 -23.63 6.71 -8.42
C TRP A 154 -23.77 7.27 -9.83
N VAL A 155 -23.11 6.60 -10.78
CA VAL A 155 -23.26 6.81 -12.22
C VAL A 155 -23.96 5.58 -12.80
N ARG A 156 -25.05 5.80 -13.55
CA ARG A 156 -25.76 4.71 -14.23
C ARG A 156 -25.31 4.61 -15.68
N ILE A 157 -24.70 3.49 -16.04
CA ILE A 157 -24.29 3.23 -17.41
C ILE A 157 -25.34 2.31 -18.05
N PRO A 158 -26.00 2.72 -19.15
CA PRO A 158 -26.97 1.88 -19.84
C PRO A 158 -26.37 0.50 -20.16
N GLY A 159 -27.05 -0.58 -19.75
CA GLY A 159 -26.63 -1.97 -19.97
C GLY A 159 -25.56 -2.52 -19.02
N LEU A 160 -24.79 -1.68 -18.31
CA LEU A 160 -23.71 -2.11 -17.39
C LEU A 160 -24.06 -1.92 -15.91
N GLY A 161 -25.16 -1.24 -15.59
CA GLY A 161 -25.66 -1.07 -14.22
C GLY A 161 -25.16 0.20 -13.53
N SER A 162 -25.16 0.19 -12.20
CA SER A 162 -24.67 1.30 -11.37
C SER A 162 -23.18 1.13 -11.05
N PHE A 163 -22.44 2.22 -11.20
CA PHE A 163 -21.01 2.31 -10.95
C PHE A 163 -20.75 3.44 -9.96
N GLN A 164 -19.87 3.23 -8.98
CA GLN A 164 -19.44 4.24 -8.02
C GLN A 164 -18.02 4.73 -8.35
N PRO A 165 -17.87 5.89 -9.01
CA PRO A 165 -16.57 6.43 -9.41
C PRO A 165 -15.64 6.73 -8.24
N GLY A 166 -16.20 7.10 -7.07
CA GLY A 166 -15.43 7.43 -5.86
C GLY A 166 -14.50 6.31 -5.40
N GLU A 167 -14.90 5.05 -5.62
CA GLU A 167 -14.09 3.86 -5.31
C GLU A 167 -12.80 3.80 -6.12
N PHE A 168 -12.79 4.33 -7.34
CA PHE A 168 -11.59 4.41 -8.19
C PHE A 168 -10.83 5.71 -7.98
N ALA A 169 -11.55 6.82 -7.75
CA ALA A 169 -10.95 8.11 -7.45
C ALA A 169 -9.99 8.04 -6.26
N LYS A 170 -10.30 7.22 -5.24
CA LYS A 170 -9.41 7.00 -4.08
C LYS A 170 -8.02 6.50 -4.46
N LEU A 171 -7.93 5.60 -5.44
CA LEU A 171 -6.66 5.04 -5.90
C LEU A 171 -5.85 6.09 -6.67
N PHE A 172 -6.50 6.83 -7.56
CA PHE A 172 -5.86 7.88 -8.35
C PHE A 172 -5.38 9.04 -7.48
N LEU A 173 -6.17 9.45 -6.49
CA LEU A 173 -5.76 10.47 -5.53
C LEU A 173 -4.64 9.96 -4.61
N ALA A 174 -4.65 8.69 -4.21
CA ALA A 174 -3.53 8.10 -3.49
C ALA A 174 -2.23 8.15 -4.30
N PHE A 175 -2.28 7.88 -5.62
CA PHE A 175 -1.11 8.02 -6.50
C PHE A 175 -0.61 9.46 -6.56
N PHE A 176 -1.52 10.42 -6.76
CA PHE A 176 -1.17 11.83 -6.82
C PHE A 176 -0.56 12.30 -5.50
N PHE A 177 -1.20 12.03 -4.36
CA PHE A 177 -0.71 12.44 -3.05
C PHE A 177 0.66 11.81 -2.75
N ALA A 178 0.83 10.51 -3.01
CA ALA A 178 2.12 9.85 -2.79
C ALA A 178 3.24 10.44 -3.65
N ALA A 179 2.98 10.71 -4.94
CA ALA A 179 3.96 11.30 -5.84
C ALA A 179 4.28 12.75 -5.46
N TYR A 180 3.26 13.57 -5.21
CA TYR A 180 3.43 14.98 -4.88
C TYR A 180 4.17 15.18 -3.55
N LEU A 181 3.80 14.43 -2.51
CA LEU A 181 4.50 14.43 -1.22
C LEU A 181 5.94 13.98 -1.37
N PHE A 182 6.19 12.94 -2.17
CA PHE A 182 7.54 12.47 -2.41
C PHE A 182 8.41 13.52 -3.09
N ASP A 183 7.89 14.24 -4.09
CA ASP A 183 8.64 15.24 -4.85
C ASP A 183 8.93 16.51 -4.01
N HIS A 184 8.06 16.84 -3.05
CA HIS A 184 8.17 18.05 -2.23
C HIS A 184 8.56 17.78 -0.78
N ARG A 185 8.90 16.53 -0.42
CA ARG A 185 9.19 16.08 0.96
C ARG A 185 10.20 16.96 1.69
N ASP A 186 11.26 17.40 1.01
CA ASP A 186 12.36 18.13 1.66
C ASP A 186 11.95 19.57 1.97
N GLN A 187 11.06 20.16 1.16
CA GLN A 187 10.44 21.46 1.44
C GLN A 187 9.39 21.35 2.56
N LEU A 188 8.65 20.23 2.62
CA LEU A 188 7.66 19.94 3.66
C LEU A 188 8.30 19.58 5.02
N ALA A 189 9.50 18.99 5.00
CA ALA A 189 10.25 18.62 6.20
C ALA A 189 10.94 19.82 6.86
N VAL A 190 11.27 20.87 6.10
CA VAL A 190 11.81 22.14 6.64
C VAL A 190 10.66 22.98 7.20
N GLY A 191 10.35 22.71 8.48
CA GLY A 191 9.21 23.30 9.19
C GLY A 191 9.22 24.83 9.22
N GLY A 192 8.02 25.43 9.15
CA GLY A 192 7.81 26.86 9.34
C GLY A 192 7.88 27.29 10.82
N LYS A 193 7.36 28.49 11.10
CA LYS A 193 7.43 29.13 12.42
C LYS A 193 6.85 28.22 13.52
N LYS A 194 7.56 28.09 14.65
CA LYS A 194 7.04 27.46 15.87
C LYS A 194 5.97 28.37 16.47
N VAL A 195 4.74 27.88 16.61
CA VAL A 195 3.66 28.56 17.35
C VAL A 195 3.10 27.55 18.35
N LEU A 196 3.07 27.92 19.63
CA LEU A 196 2.56 27.08 20.71
C LEU A 196 3.26 25.71 20.86
N GLY A 197 4.57 25.62 20.56
CA GLY A 197 5.32 24.35 20.59
C GLY A 197 5.08 23.43 19.38
N LEU A 198 4.13 23.78 18.50
CA LEU A 198 3.85 23.10 17.24
C LEU A 198 4.52 23.86 16.09
N GLN A 199 5.28 23.17 15.23
CA GLN A 199 5.83 23.79 14.03
C GLN A 199 4.74 23.91 12.96
N LEU A 200 4.31 25.14 12.68
CA LEU A 200 3.35 25.40 11.63
C LEU A 200 4.00 25.24 10.24
N PRO A 201 3.29 24.65 9.28
CA PRO A 201 3.83 24.37 7.95
C PRO A 201 3.96 25.66 7.11
N ARG A 202 4.87 25.64 6.12
CA ARG A 202 4.89 26.66 5.05
C ARG A 202 3.77 26.35 4.05
N ILE A 203 2.69 27.14 4.09
CA ILE A 203 1.49 26.96 3.24
C ILE A 203 1.83 26.99 1.74
N LYS A 204 2.89 27.69 1.33
CA LYS A 204 3.26 27.87 -0.09
C LYS A 204 3.62 26.55 -0.81
N ASP A 205 4.31 25.63 -0.14
CA ASP A 205 4.78 24.37 -0.77
C ASP A 205 3.71 23.26 -0.71
N LEU A 206 2.69 23.46 0.14
CA LEU A 206 1.50 22.62 0.27
C LEU A 206 0.34 23.04 -0.63
N GLY A 207 0.47 24.16 -1.37
CA GLY A 207 -0.64 24.78 -2.10
C GLY A 207 -1.39 23.81 -3.01
N PRO A 208 -0.75 23.21 -4.03
CA PRO A 208 -1.41 22.30 -4.96
C PRO A 208 -2.09 21.11 -4.30
N ILE A 209 -1.45 20.48 -3.30
CA ILE A 209 -2.04 19.31 -2.67
C ILE A 209 -3.21 19.65 -1.74
N ILE A 210 -3.12 20.76 -1.00
CA ILE A 210 -4.24 21.25 -0.18
C ILE A 210 -5.40 21.65 -1.09
N VAL A 211 -5.14 22.30 -2.23
CA VAL A 211 -6.20 22.65 -3.21
C VAL A 211 -6.92 21.41 -3.71
N VAL A 212 -6.18 20.37 -4.11
CA VAL A 212 -6.78 19.12 -4.57
C VAL A 212 -7.55 18.42 -3.45
N TRP A 213 -7.01 18.41 -2.24
CA TRP A 213 -7.68 17.83 -1.07
C TRP A 213 -8.97 18.59 -0.73
N ILE A 214 -8.95 19.93 -0.68
CA ILE A 214 -10.14 20.76 -0.46
C ILE A 214 -11.15 20.56 -1.58
N ALA A 215 -10.71 20.53 -2.84
CA ALA A 215 -11.59 20.28 -3.98
C ALA A 215 -12.26 18.89 -3.85
N SER A 216 -11.48 17.87 -3.48
CA SER A 216 -12.01 16.52 -3.27
C SER A 216 -13.02 16.46 -2.12
N MET A 217 -12.72 17.11 -1.00
CA MET A 217 -13.65 17.23 0.13
C MET A 217 -14.91 18.00 -0.23
N GLY A 218 -14.78 19.13 -0.92
CA GLY A 218 -15.91 19.95 -1.35
C GLY A 218 -16.87 19.15 -2.23
N VAL A 219 -16.35 18.40 -3.20
CA VAL A 219 -17.18 17.55 -4.08
C VAL A 219 -17.91 16.47 -3.27
N LEU A 220 -17.22 15.76 -2.38
CA LEU A 220 -17.84 14.69 -1.59
C LEU A 220 -18.88 15.19 -0.58
N VAL A 221 -18.65 16.36 0.02
CA VAL A 221 -19.62 17.01 0.90
C VAL A 221 -20.88 17.41 0.13
N VAL A 222 -20.73 17.96 -1.09
CA VAL A 222 -21.88 18.30 -1.95
C VAL A 222 -22.62 17.05 -2.44
N GLN A 223 -21.94 15.91 -2.57
CA GLN A 223 -22.57 14.62 -2.89
C GLN A 223 -23.27 13.96 -1.69
N HIS A 224 -23.16 14.55 -0.50
CA HIS A 224 -23.59 13.99 0.78
C HIS A 224 -22.92 12.64 1.12
N ASP A 225 -21.68 12.42 0.66
CA ASP A 225 -20.91 11.20 0.93
C ASP A 225 -19.90 11.39 2.06
N LEU A 226 -20.40 11.38 3.30
CA LEU A 226 -19.54 11.57 4.46
C LEU A 226 -18.62 10.38 4.74
N GLY A 227 -19.02 9.16 4.40
CA GLY A 227 -18.19 7.97 4.60
C GLY A 227 -16.92 8.07 3.77
N THR A 228 -17.07 8.33 2.46
CA THR A 228 -15.93 8.51 1.56
C THR A 228 -15.14 9.77 1.90
N SER A 229 -15.81 10.87 2.32
CA SER A 229 -15.14 12.08 2.80
C SER A 229 -14.20 11.81 3.95
N LEU A 230 -14.68 11.08 4.96
CA LEU A 230 -13.91 10.70 6.13
C LEU A 230 -12.70 9.83 5.76
N MET A 231 -12.89 8.87 4.85
CA MET A 231 -11.81 8.03 4.36
C MET A 231 -10.72 8.84 3.61
N PHE A 232 -11.12 9.75 2.72
CA PHE A 232 -10.16 10.58 1.97
C PHE A 232 -9.45 11.59 2.87
N PHE A 233 -10.16 12.14 3.85
CA PHE A 233 -9.58 12.96 4.91
C PHE A 233 -8.49 12.20 5.67
N ALA A 234 -8.82 11.01 6.18
CA ALA A 234 -7.91 10.20 6.95
C ALA A 234 -6.69 9.78 6.11
N MET A 235 -6.90 9.37 4.85
CA MET A 235 -5.83 9.06 3.90
C MET A 235 -4.86 10.23 3.74
N PHE A 236 -5.37 11.44 3.53
CA PHE A 236 -4.55 12.64 3.35
C PHE A 236 -3.72 12.95 4.60
N VAL A 237 -4.33 12.96 5.79
CA VAL A 237 -3.62 13.20 7.06
C VAL A 237 -2.56 12.12 7.32
N ALA A 238 -2.88 10.85 7.07
CA ALA A 238 -1.94 9.74 7.24
C ALA A 238 -0.73 9.83 6.30
N MET A 239 -0.96 10.22 5.03
CA MET A 239 0.12 10.43 4.07
C MET A 239 1.00 11.63 4.45
N LEU A 240 0.41 12.75 4.89
CA LEU A 240 1.17 13.90 5.39
C LEU A 240 2.04 13.53 6.60
N TYR A 241 1.49 12.79 7.55
CA TYR A 241 2.25 12.28 8.69
C TYR A 241 3.41 11.39 8.22
N THR A 242 3.14 10.43 7.32
CA THR A 242 4.15 9.50 6.82
C THR A 242 5.26 10.22 6.04
N SER A 243 4.93 11.25 5.27
CA SER A 243 5.90 12.01 4.47
C SER A 243 6.75 12.96 5.28
N THR A 244 6.23 13.51 6.37
CA THR A 244 6.91 14.57 7.14
C THR A 244 7.49 14.09 8.47
N GLY A 245 7.00 12.96 9.00
CA GLY A 245 7.36 12.44 10.32
C GLY A 245 6.89 13.29 11.51
N ARG A 246 6.08 14.33 11.28
CA ARG A 246 5.68 15.32 12.30
C ARG A 246 4.35 14.95 12.94
N LYS A 247 4.37 14.67 14.25
CA LYS A 247 3.16 14.39 15.05
C LYS A 247 2.13 15.53 15.02
N SER A 248 2.56 16.76 14.75
CA SER A 248 1.68 17.93 14.62
C SER A 248 0.57 17.73 13.58
N TRP A 249 0.84 17.01 12.49
CA TRP A 249 -0.18 16.75 11.47
C TRP A 249 -1.32 15.87 11.96
N ILE A 250 -1.04 14.92 12.85
CA ILE A 250 -2.08 14.08 13.47
C ILE A 250 -2.96 14.94 14.38
N VAL A 251 -2.34 15.80 15.20
CA VAL A 251 -3.07 16.70 16.11
C VAL A 251 -3.94 17.68 15.33
N ILE A 252 -3.39 18.32 14.28
CA ILE A 252 -4.13 19.23 13.40
C ILE A 252 -5.27 18.48 12.70
N GLY A 253 -4.99 17.27 12.19
CA GLY A 253 -6.00 16.42 11.56
C GLY A 253 -7.14 16.05 12.51
N LEU A 254 -6.84 15.71 13.77
CA LEU A 254 -7.86 15.38 14.77
C LEU A 254 -8.74 16.59 15.11
N ILE A 255 -8.13 17.77 15.29
CA ILE A 255 -8.87 19.02 15.52
C ILE A 255 -9.74 19.37 14.31
N ALA A 256 -9.20 19.28 13.10
CA ALA A 256 -9.94 19.54 11.86
C ALA A 256 -11.07 18.53 11.65
N PHE A 257 -10.86 17.26 12.00
CA PHE A 257 -11.90 16.22 11.97
C PHE A 257 -13.02 16.53 12.95
N ALA A 258 -12.70 16.85 14.21
CA ALA A 258 -13.71 17.20 15.22
C ALA A 258 -14.53 18.41 14.79
N ALA A 259 -13.86 19.47 14.32
CA ALA A 259 -14.53 20.67 13.80
C ALA A 259 -15.42 20.34 12.58
N GLY A 260 -14.89 19.58 11.61
CA GLY A 260 -15.61 19.15 10.42
C GLY A 260 -16.82 18.26 10.74
N ALA A 261 -16.69 17.34 11.70
CA ALA A 261 -17.77 16.47 12.15
C ALA A 261 -18.90 17.27 12.83
N MET A 262 -18.55 18.24 13.69
CA MET A 262 -19.54 19.14 14.33
C MET A 262 -20.26 20.03 13.30
N LEU A 263 -19.53 20.59 12.34
CA LEU A 263 -20.12 21.36 11.25
C LEU A 263 -21.02 20.48 10.38
N ALA A 264 -20.58 19.26 10.04
CA ALA A 264 -21.38 18.35 9.22
C ALA A 264 -22.66 17.90 9.96
N ALA A 265 -22.58 17.59 11.25
CA ALA A 265 -23.73 17.20 12.06
C ALA A 265 -24.76 18.34 12.22
N SER A 266 -24.30 19.60 12.24
CA SER A 266 -25.20 20.76 12.33
C SER A 266 -25.77 21.21 10.98
N MET A 267 -25.02 21.06 9.89
CA MET A 267 -25.45 21.47 8.54
C MET A 267 -26.29 20.42 7.82
N PHE A 268 -26.07 19.13 8.08
CA PHE A 268 -26.74 18.03 7.37
C PHE A 268 -27.59 17.20 8.33
N SER A 269 -28.91 17.27 8.18
CA SER A 269 -29.87 16.59 9.06
C SER A 269 -29.70 15.06 9.11
N HIS A 270 -29.29 14.43 8.00
CA HIS A 270 -29.02 12.99 7.95
C HIS A 270 -27.80 12.59 8.80
N VAL A 271 -26.84 13.49 8.93
CA VAL A 271 -25.60 13.29 9.68
C VAL A 271 -25.86 13.43 11.17
N GLY A 272 -26.57 14.50 11.55
CA GLY A 272 -27.09 14.66 12.92
C GLY A 272 -27.91 13.44 13.33
N SER A 273 -28.81 12.96 12.46
CA SER A 273 -29.63 11.76 12.74
C SER A 273 -28.78 10.50 12.96
N ARG A 274 -27.70 10.29 12.20
CA ARG A 274 -26.77 9.17 12.42
C ARG A 274 -25.98 9.29 13.73
N VAL A 275 -25.65 10.51 14.14
CA VAL A 275 -24.99 10.76 15.44
C VAL A 275 -25.98 10.51 16.58
N ASP A 276 -27.22 10.99 16.49
CA ASP A 276 -28.25 10.78 17.50
C ASP A 276 -28.62 9.30 17.64
N ALA A 277 -28.78 8.60 16.52
CA ALA A 277 -29.01 7.16 16.48
C ALA A 277 -27.82 6.36 17.03
N TRP A 278 -26.60 6.90 16.96
CA TRP A 278 -25.41 6.29 17.56
C TRP A 278 -25.28 6.55 19.06
N LEU A 279 -25.64 7.75 19.54
CA LEU A 279 -25.61 8.12 20.96
C LEU A 279 -26.73 7.45 21.75
N HIS A 280 -27.93 7.33 21.16
CA HIS A 280 -29.11 6.78 21.81
C HIS A 280 -29.75 5.63 21.00
N PRO A 281 -29.00 4.57 20.62
CA PRO A 281 -29.47 3.56 19.68
C PRO A 281 -30.67 2.78 20.19
N PHE A 282 -30.76 2.54 21.50
CA PHE A 282 -31.82 1.74 22.10
C PHE A 282 -33.01 2.56 22.63
N SER A 283 -33.04 3.88 22.42
CA SER A 283 -34.20 4.67 22.83
C SER A 283 -35.38 4.37 21.89
N ASN A 284 -36.59 4.27 22.42
CA ASN A 284 -37.79 4.02 21.61
C ASN A 284 -37.98 5.11 20.53
N GLU A 285 -37.62 6.35 20.85
CA GLU A 285 -37.66 7.47 19.91
C GLU A 285 -36.75 7.22 18.71
N GLN A 286 -35.47 6.88 18.93
CA GLN A 286 -34.54 6.64 17.82
C GLN A 286 -34.84 5.32 17.10
N TYR A 287 -35.23 4.27 17.83
CA TYR A 287 -35.51 2.96 17.23
C TYR A 287 -36.68 3.00 16.24
N THR A 288 -37.72 3.78 16.54
CA THR A 288 -38.92 3.88 15.69
C THR A 288 -38.88 5.03 14.69
N LYS A 289 -37.90 5.94 14.80
CA LYS A 289 -37.76 7.10 13.90
C LYS A 289 -37.50 6.67 12.45
N SER A 290 -38.26 7.25 11.52
CA SER A 290 -38.07 7.06 10.09
C SER A 290 -38.31 8.38 9.34
N PRO A 291 -37.37 8.86 8.51
CA PRO A 291 -36.03 8.29 8.24
C PRO A 291 -35.01 8.60 9.35
N GLY A 292 -33.89 7.88 9.35
CA GLY A 292 -32.72 8.21 10.17
C GLY A 292 -32.75 7.67 11.61
N GLY A 293 -33.63 6.71 11.92
CA GLY A 293 -33.61 6.01 13.20
C GLY A 293 -32.53 4.93 13.31
N SER A 294 -32.45 4.31 14.48
CA SER A 294 -31.45 3.30 14.84
C SER A 294 -31.87 1.85 14.55
N TRP A 295 -33.07 1.63 13.99
CA TRP A 295 -33.64 0.28 13.78
C TRP A 295 -32.67 -0.70 13.11
N GLN A 296 -32.04 -0.28 12.00
CA GLN A 296 -31.11 -1.11 11.24
C GLN A 296 -29.85 -1.43 12.06
N LEU A 297 -29.32 -0.42 12.77
CA LEU A 297 -28.14 -0.54 13.62
C LEU A 297 -28.37 -1.51 14.78
N VAL A 298 -29.49 -1.34 15.48
CA VAL A 298 -29.87 -2.18 16.63
C VAL A 298 -30.15 -3.62 16.19
N THR A 299 -30.82 -3.81 15.05
CA THR A 299 -31.08 -5.16 14.54
C THR A 299 -29.79 -5.87 14.12
N GLY A 300 -28.82 -5.14 13.56
CA GLY A 300 -27.47 -5.66 13.33
C GLY A 300 -26.78 -6.11 14.63
N ILE A 301 -26.90 -5.34 15.72
CA ILE A 301 -26.37 -5.69 17.04
C ILE A 301 -27.06 -6.94 17.61
N PHE A 302 -28.37 -7.07 17.45
CA PHE A 302 -29.09 -8.27 17.86
C PHE A 302 -28.64 -9.50 17.06
N GLY A 303 -28.34 -9.36 15.76
CA GLY A 303 -27.73 -10.42 14.96
C GLY A 303 -26.37 -10.85 15.52
N LEU A 304 -25.48 -9.89 15.82
CA LEU A 304 -24.19 -10.17 16.48
C LEU A 304 -24.37 -10.88 17.83
N ALA A 305 -25.34 -10.45 18.64
CA ALA A 305 -25.65 -11.07 19.92
C ALA A 305 -26.18 -12.51 19.78
N SER A 306 -27.05 -12.75 18.80
CA SER A 306 -27.61 -14.08 18.50
C SER A 306 -26.54 -15.09 18.07
N GLY A 307 -25.46 -14.63 17.43
CA GLY A 307 -24.34 -15.49 17.05
C GLY A 307 -23.52 -16.00 18.23
N GLY A 308 -23.54 -15.33 19.38
CA GLY A 308 -22.73 -15.73 20.54
C GLY A 308 -21.24 -15.92 20.18
N MET A 309 -20.59 -16.91 20.80
CA MET A 309 -19.15 -17.15 20.57
C MET A 309 -18.85 -17.89 19.25
N ILE A 310 -19.67 -18.88 18.88
CA ILE A 310 -19.38 -19.86 17.81
C ILE A 310 -20.27 -19.68 16.57
N GLY A 311 -21.30 -18.85 16.67
CA GLY A 311 -22.27 -18.62 15.62
C GLY A 311 -23.46 -19.57 15.75
N THR A 312 -24.56 -19.17 15.11
CA THR A 312 -25.72 -20.05 14.89
C THR A 312 -25.40 -21.18 13.90
N GLY A 313 -24.31 -21.02 13.12
CA GLY A 313 -23.87 -21.93 12.08
C GLY A 313 -24.18 -21.38 10.69
N LEU A 314 -23.21 -21.48 9.77
CA LEU A 314 -23.38 -21.04 8.38
C LEU A 314 -24.62 -21.68 7.74
N GLY A 315 -25.50 -20.84 7.20
CA GLY A 315 -26.81 -21.17 6.64
C GLY A 315 -28.00 -21.01 7.60
N GLN A 316 -27.77 -20.88 8.92
CA GLN A 316 -28.82 -20.97 9.96
C GLN A 316 -29.25 -19.62 10.58
N GLY A 317 -28.71 -18.49 10.11
CA GLY A 317 -29.12 -17.16 10.58
C GLY A 317 -30.50 -16.71 10.07
N HIS A 318 -30.85 -15.45 10.26
CA HIS A 318 -32.09 -14.86 9.76
C HIS A 318 -31.80 -13.68 8.80
N PRO A 319 -31.63 -13.95 7.49
CA PRO A 319 -31.10 -12.96 6.53
C PRO A 319 -32.06 -11.78 6.31
N SER A 320 -33.35 -11.96 6.60
CA SER A 320 -34.38 -10.93 6.43
C SER A 320 -34.48 -9.94 7.59
N LEU A 321 -33.80 -10.17 8.73
CA LEU A 321 -33.89 -9.27 9.89
C LEU A 321 -33.07 -8.00 9.70
N VAL A 322 -31.88 -8.10 9.14
CA VAL A 322 -30.97 -6.95 8.96
C VAL A 322 -31.14 -6.38 7.56
N THR A 323 -31.59 -5.14 7.44
CA THR A 323 -31.64 -4.47 6.12
C THR A 323 -30.23 -4.21 5.60
N PHE A 324 -30.07 -4.32 4.28
CA PHE A 324 -28.78 -4.18 3.60
C PHE A 324 -27.70 -5.17 4.13
N ALA A 325 -28.14 -6.36 4.60
CA ALA A 325 -27.28 -7.43 5.12
C ALA A 325 -26.20 -7.89 4.14
N ASN A 326 -26.42 -7.79 2.84
CA ASN A 326 -25.43 -8.19 1.84
C ASN A 326 -24.41 -7.07 1.50
N SER A 327 -24.63 -5.83 1.92
CA SER A 327 -23.77 -4.67 1.65
C SER A 327 -23.12 -4.16 2.93
N ASP A 328 -23.63 -3.07 3.51
CA ASP A 328 -22.97 -2.36 4.60
C ASP A 328 -23.05 -3.12 5.94
N PHE A 329 -24.02 -4.03 6.08
CA PHE A 329 -24.23 -4.82 7.30
C PHE A 329 -23.77 -6.28 7.20
N ILE A 330 -23.00 -6.63 6.17
CA ILE A 330 -22.52 -8.03 5.98
C ILE A 330 -21.70 -8.56 7.16
N TYR A 331 -21.00 -7.68 7.88
CA TYR A 331 -20.28 -8.05 9.09
C TYR A 331 -21.23 -8.50 10.23
N ALA A 332 -22.42 -7.90 10.34
CA ALA A 332 -23.42 -8.32 11.32
C ALA A 332 -23.96 -9.72 11.00
N SER A 333 -24.29 -9.98 9.73
CA SER A 333 -24.73 -11.31 9.27
C SER A 333 -23.65 -12.38 9.45
N LEU A 334 -22.39 -12.02 9.20
CA LEU A 334 -21.25 -12.91 9.47
C LEU A 334 -21.09 -13.20 10.96
N GLY A 335 -21.33 -12.22 11.84
CA GLY A 335 -21.30 -12.46 13.28
C GLY A 335 -22.47 -13.30 13.79
N GLU A 336 -23.65 -13.19 13.19
CA GLU A 336 -24.78 -14.07 13.52
C GLU A 336 -24.48 -15.54 13.21
N GLU A 337 -23.90 -15.82 12.04
CA GLU A 337 -23.71 -17.20 11.57
C GLU A 337 -22.37 -17.83 11.96
N LEU A 338 -21.31 -17.03 12.05
CA LEU A 338 -19.95 -17.50 12.40
C LEU A 338 -19.55 -17.15 13.84
N GLY A 339 -20.35 -16.35 14.54
CA GLY A 339 -20.10 -15.93 15.91
C GLY A 339 -18.91 -14.99 16.05
N LEU A 340 -18.59 -14.67 17.30
CA LEU A 340 -17.43 -13.86 17.66
C LEU A 340 -16.12 -14.43 17.10
N VAL A 341 -15.91 -15.75 17.17
CA VAL A 341 -14.70 -16.40 16.67
C VAL A 341 -14.54 -16.19 15.16
N GLY A 342 -15.63 -16.33 14.39
CA GLY A 342 -15.62 -16.12 12.96
C GLY A 342 -15.30 -14.69 12.54
N VAL A 343 -15.96 -13.71 13.16
CA VAL A 343 -15.68 -12.29 12.84
C VAL A 343 -14.30 -11.86 13.30
N MET A 344 -13.77 -12.40 14.40
CA MET A 344 -12.38 -12.18 14.79
C MET A 344 -11.39 -12.80 13.81
N ALA A 345 -11.68 -13.98 13.26
CA ALA A 345 -10.87 -14.58 12.20
C ALA A 345 -10.86 -13.71 10.94
N ILE A 346 -12.00 -13.14 10.57
CA ILE A 346 -12.12 -12.18 9.46
C ILE A 346 -11.25 -10.93 9.72
N LEU A 347 -11.34 -10.33 10.92
CA LEU A 347 -10.51 -9.19 11.31
C LEU A 347 -9.02 -9.54 11.28
N MET A 348 -8.65 -10.76 11.67
CA MET A 348 -7.28 -11.25 11.58
C MET A 348 -6.80 -11.33 10.12
N LEU A 349 -7.64 -11.76 9.17
CA LEU A 349 -7.29 -11.76 7.74
C LEU A 349 -7.01 -10.34 7.23
N TYR A 350 -7.85 -9.36 7.59
CA TYR A 350 -7.56 -7.96 7.27
C TYR A 350 -6.26 -7.49 7.92
N LEU A 351 -6.04 -7.81 9.20
CA LEU A 351 -4.84 -7.43 9.93
C LEU A 351 -3.59 -8.01 9.27
N ILE A 352 -3.63 -9.25 8.77
CA ILE A 352 -2.51 -9.87 8.03
C ILE A 352 -2.23 -9.09 6.73
N ILE A 353 -3.25 -8.72 5.96
CA ILE A 353 -3.06 -7.91 4.74
C ILE A 353 -2.47 -6.54 5.09
N ILE A 354 -3.02 -5.88 6.11
CA ILE A 354 -2.59 -4.55 6.57
C ILE A 354 -1.14 -4.60 7.06
N ALA A 355 -0.81 -5.54 7.95
CA ALA A 355 0.55 -5.73 8.46
C ALA A 355 1.53 -6.04 7.32
N SER A 356 1.15 -6.92 6.39
CA SER A 356 1.96 -7.24 5.22
C SER A 356 2.24 -5.99 4.38
N GLY A 357 1.23 -5.16 4.15
CA GLY A 357 1.36 -3.91 3.41
C GLY A 357 2.28 -2.89 4.09
N PHE A 358 2.17 -2.70 5.41
CA PHE A 358 3.09 -1.83 6.15
C PHE A 358 4.52 -2.39 6.22
N ILE A 359 4.69 -3.71 6.35
CA ILE A 359 6.00 -4.36 6.26
C ILE A 359 6.64 -4.08 4.89
N VAL A 360 5.86 -4.19 3.81
CA VAL A 360 6.30 -3.84 2.45
C VAL A 360 6.72 -2.37 2.37
N ALA A 361 5.91 -1.45 2.92
CA ALA A 361 6.23 -0.03 2.97
C ALA A 361 7.52 0.26 3.77
N MET A 362 7.82 -0.50 4.82
CA MET A 362 9.06 -0.34 5.59
C MET A 362 10.29 -0.88 4.84
N LYS A 363 10.14 -1.97 4.09
CA LYS A 363 11.23 -2.63 3.36
C LYS A 363 11.66 -1.88 2.09
N ILE A 364 10.73 -1.18 1.44
CA ILE A 364 11.03 -0.57 0.14
C ILE A 364 12.01 0.59 0.29
N LYS A 365 12.97 0.71 -0.63
CA LYS A 365 14.04 1.71 -0.54
C LYS A 365 13.62 3.09 -1.02
N ASP A 366 12.68 3.17 -1.97
CA ASP A 366 12.25 4.44 -2.56
C ASP A 366 11.07 5.08 -1.82
N GLY A 367 11.11 6.40 -1.66
CA GLY A 367 10.11 7.12 -0.85
C GLY A 367 8.72 7.18 -1.47
N PHE A 368 8.61 7.15 -2.80
CA PHE A 368 7.32 7.10 -3.49
C PHE A 368 6.57 5.81 -3.15
N GLY A 369 7.24 4.65 -3.24
CA GLY A 369 6.67 3.37 -2.85
C GLY A 369 6.29 3.29 -1.39
N LYS A 370 7.08 3.89 -0.48
CA LYS A 370 6.73 3.99 0.94
C LYS A 370 5.39 4.69 1.14
N LEU A 371 5.23 5.87 0.54
CA LEU A 371 4.03 6.69 0.67
C LEU A 371 2.82 6.06 -0.03
N LEU A 372 3.03 5.46 -1.19
CA LEU A 372 1.96 4.81 -1.92
C LEU A 372 1.44 3.57 -1.17
N ALA A 373 2.34 2.67 -0.76
CA ALA A 373 1.96 1.47 -0.02
C ALA A 373 1.31 1.82 1.31
N SER A 374 1.87 2.75 2.08
CA SER A 374 1.30 3.15 3.37
C SER A 374 -0.09 3.77 3.20
N GLY A 375 -0.29 4.63 2.20
CA GLY A 375 -1.58 5.27 1.96
C GLY A 375 -2.66 4.33 1.46
N LEU A 376 -2.34 3.41 0.53
CA LEU A 376 -3.29 2.38 0.08
C LEU A 376 -3.71 1.47 1.24
N VAL A 377 -2.74 0.99 2.02
CA VAL A 377 -2.98 0.11 3.17
C VAL A 377 -3.76 0.82 4.27
N PHE A 378 -3.39 2.05 4.59
CA PHE A 378 -4.09 2.86 5.58
C PHE A 378 -5.53 3.12 5.17
N THR A 379 -5.79 3.45 3.89
CA THR A 379 -7.14 3.67 3.38
C THR A 379 -8.02 2.43 3.56
N MET A 380 -7.49 1.25 3.21
CA MET A 380 -8.19 -0.02 3.43
C MET A 380 -8.42 -0.30 4.92
N ALA A 381 -7.39 -0.11 5.77
CA ALA A 381 -7.49 -0.32 7.22
C ALA A 381 -8.53 0.59 7.86
N PHE A 382 -8.54 1.85 7.46
CA PHE A 382 -9.48 2.85 7.93
C PHE A 382 -10.90 2.54 7.44
N GLN A 383 -11.06 2.09 6.19
CA GLN A 383 -12.35 1.61 5.68
C GLN A 383 -12.89 0.44 6.54
N VAL A 384 -12.08 -0.59 6.82
CA VAL A 384 -12.47 -1.70 7.72
C VAL A 384 -12.85 -1.19 9.11
N PHE A 385 -12.04 -0.30 9.70
CA PHE A 385 -12.33 0.30 11.00
C PHE A 385 -13.67 1.05 10.99
N THR A 386 -13.94 1.85 9.96
CA THR A 386 -15.17 2.65 9.91
C THR A 386 -16.43 1.82 9.71
N VAL A 387 -16.36 0.73 8.95
CA VAL A 387 -17.51 -0.16 8.73
C VAL A 387 -17.78 -0.98 10.00
N VAL A 388 -16.77 -1.66 10.51
CA VAL A 388 -16.91 -2.52 11.69
C VAL A 388 -17.24 -1.67 12.92
N GLY A 389 -16.53 -0.56 13.12
CA GLY A 389 -16.76 0.38 14.21
C GLY A 389 -18.15 1.02 14.17
N GLY A 390 -18.70 1.26 12.97
CA GLY A 390 -20.08 1.74 12.79
C GLY A 390 -21.11 0.72 13.28
N ILE A 391 -20.94 -0.56 12.92
CA ILE A 391 -21.85 -1.65 13.30
C ILE A 391 -21.75 -1.95 14.80
N THR A 392 -20.56 -1.85 15.39
CA THR A 392 -20.31 -2.15 16.81
C THR A 392 -20.45 -0.93 17.73
N LEU A 393 -21.04 0.18 17.25
CA LEU A 393 -21.24 1.43 18.01
C LEU A 393 -19.95 2.12 18.52
N VAL A 394 -18.79 1.81 17.96
CA VAL A 394 -17.53 2.52 18.30
C VAL A 394 -17.53 3.92 17.68
N ILE A 395 -18.09 4.06 16.48
CA ILE A 395 -18.30 5.34 15.79
C ILE A 395 -19.70 5.36 15.14
N PRO A 396 -20.20 6.52 14.67
CA PRO A 396 -21.44 6.58 13.90
C PRO A 396 -21.37 5.79 12.58
N LEU A 397 -22.52 5.31 12.12
CA LEU A 397 -22.63 4.56 10.87
C LEU A 397 -22.27 5.43 9.65
N THR A 398 -21.33 4.96 8.83
CA THR A 398 -20.82 5.71 7.66
C THR A 398 -21.43 5.27 6.33
N GLY A 399 -21.87 4.01 6.19
CA GLY A 399 -22.42 3.46 4.95
C GLY A 399 -21.35 3.13 3.89
N LEU A 400 -20.17 2.74 4.35
CA LEU A 400 -19.10 2.24 3.48
C LEU A 400 -19.20 0.72 3.31
N THR A 401 -18.72 0.24 2.17
CA THR A 401 -18.65 -1.19 1.88
C THR A 401 -17.45 -1.83 2.56
N LEU A 402 -17.60 -3.05 3.08
CA LEU A 402 -16.49 -3.81 3.66
C LEU A 402 -15.63 -4.41 2.53
N PRO A 403 -14.33 -4.06 2.41
CA PRO A 403 -13.48 -4.45 1.27
C PRO A 403 -13.46 -5.95 1.01
N TYR A 404 -13.55 -6.36 -0.26
CA TYR A 404 -13.58 -7.77 -0.71
C TYR A 404 -14.83 -8.59 -0.33
N MET A 405 -15.58 -8.23 0.72
CA MET A 405 -16.69 -9.05 1.22
C MET A 405 -18.07 -8.54 0.84
N ALA A 406 -18.32 -7.24 1.02
CA ALA A 406 -19.65 -6.66 0.80
C ALA A 406 -20.05 -6.64 -0.68
N ALA A 407 -21.35 -6.72 -0.94
CA ALA A 407 -21.91 -6.59 -2.28
C ALA A 407 -21.66 -5.17 -2.81
N GLY A 408 -20.93 -5.07 -3.92
CA GLY A 408 -20.53 -3.78 -4.49
C GLY A 408 -19.47 -3.95 -5.56
N GLY A 409 -19.88 -3.90 -6.84
CA GLY A 409 -18.99 -4.17 -7.97
C GLY A 409 -17.80 -3.21 -8.07
N SER A 410 -18.05 -1.90 -7.98
CA SER A 410 -17.00 -0.88 -8.01
C SER A 410 -16.02 -1.02 -6.85
N SER A 411 -16.51 -1.25 -5.63
CA SER A 411 -15.68 -1.47 -4.44
C SER A 411 -14.84 -2.74 -4.56
N LEU A 412 -15.43 -3.84 -5.03
CA LEU A 412 -14.72 -5.10 -5.24
C LEU A 412 -13.56 -4.92 -6.24
N ILE A 413 -13.84 -4.31 -7.40
CA ILE A 413 -12.81 -4.05 -8.42
C ILE A 413 -11.72 -3.14 -7.86
N ALA A 414 -12.07 -2.01 -7.24
CA ALA A 414 -11.09 -1.07 -6.72
C ALA A 414 -10.19 -1.70 -5.65
N ASN A 415 -10.74 -2.53 -4.76
CA ASN A 415 -9.96 -3.23 -3.75
C ASN A 415 -9.09 -4.34 -4.35
N TYR A 416 -9.54 -5.04 -5.40
CA TYR A 416 -8.70 -5.99 -6.14
C TYR A 416 -7.55 -5.30 -6.89
N ILE A 417 -7.77 -4.11 -7.44
CA ILE A 417 -6.71 -3.26 -8.01
C ILE A 417 -5.72 -2.85 -6.93
N LEU A 418 -6.21 -2.43 -5.75
CA LEU A 418 -5.37 -2.12 -4.59
C LEU A 418 -4.50 -3.31 -4.19
N ALA A 419 -5.07 -4.52 -4.10
CA ALA A 419 -4.33 -5.74 -3.81
C ALA A 419 -3.25 -6.03 -4.87
N ALA A 420 -3.59 -5.88 -6.16
CA ALA A 420 -2.64 -6.06 -7.26
C ALA A 420 -1.46 -5.08 -7.16
N LEU A 421 -1.72 -3.81 -6.85
CA LEU A 421 -0.68 -2.80 -6.64
C LEU A 421 0.21 -3.14 -5.45
N LEU A 422 -0.37 -3.58 -4.32
CA LEU A 422 0.41 -4.02 -3.16
C LEU A 422 1.28 -5.25 -3.49
N ILE A 423 0.79 -6.17 -4.33
CA ILE A 423 1.57 -7.32 -4.80
C ILE A 423 2.76 -6.85 -5.66
N VAL A 424 2.55 -5.92 -6.60
CA VAL A 424 3.62 -5.34 -7.43
C VAL A 424 4.66 -4.63 -6.55
N ILE A 425 4.21 -3.77 -5.64
CA ILE A 425 5.12 -3.02 -4.73
C ILE A 425 5.87 -4.00 -3.82
N SER A 426 5.19 -5.03 -3.31
CA SER A 426 5.80 -6.07 -2.48
C SER A 426 6.86 -6.87 -3.21
N ASN A 427 6.69 -7.11 -4.51
CA ASN A 427 7.70 -7.79 -5.32
C ASN A 427 8.98 -6.97 -5.38
N SER A 428 8.88 -5.66 -5.65
CA SER A 428 10.03 -4.75 -5.63
C SER A 428 10.68 -4.65 -4.24
N ALA A 429 9.90 -4.68 -3.16
CA ALA A 429 10.41 -4.59 -1.80
C ALA A 429 11.19 -5.84 -1.33
N ASN A 430 10.87 -7.01 -1.89
CA ASN A 430 11.48 -8.29 -1.51
C ASN A 430 12.49 -8.80 -2.57
N GLN A 431 12.71 -8.05 -3.64
CA GLN A 431 13.66 -8.43 -4.69
C GLN A 431 15.08 -8.45 -4.11
N PRO A 432 15.88 -9.51 -4.38
CA PRO A 432 17.29 -9.54 -3.97
C PRO A 432 18.06 -8.37 -4.57
N GLU A 433 18.99 -7.81 -3.81
CA GLU A 433 19.89 -6.78 -4.35
C GLU A 433 20.74 -7.36 -5.47
N PRO A 434 20.98 -6.61 -6.57
CA PRO A 434 21.88 -7.07 -7.62
C PRO A 434 23.26 -7.36 -7.03
N GLU A 435 23.86 -8.52 -7.37
CA GLU A 435 25.15 -8.98 -6.80
C GLU A 435 26.25 -7.90 -6.90
N LEU A 436 26.30 -7.17 -8.02
CA LEU A 436 27.25 -6.08 -8.29
C LEU A 436 27.16 -4.90 -7.29
N THR A 437 26.03 -4.73 -6.64
CA THR A 437 25.78 -3.69 -5.63
C THR A 437 25.74 -4.24 -4.21
N SER A 438 25.92 -5.55 -4.02
CA SER A 438 25.95 -6.14 -2.69
C SER A 438 27.18 -5.69 -1.91
N ASP A 439 27.01 -5.42 -0.61
CA ASP A 439 28.12 -5.04 0.28
C ASP A 439 29.24 -6.09 0.24
N THR A 440 28.88 -7.37 0.10
CA THR A 440 29.81 -8.50 -0.04
C THR A 440 30.65 -8.37 -1.31
N PHE A 441 30.03 -8.13 -2.47
CA PHE A 441 30.77 -7.93 -3.71
C PHE A 441 31.62 -6.66 -3.67
N GLN A 442 31.13 -5.57 -3.07
CA GLN A 442 31.93 -4.36 -2.89
C GLN A 442 33.15 -4.61 -2.00
N HIS A 443 32.99 -5.37 -0.91
CA HIS A 443 34.09 -5.76 -0.03
C HIS A 443 35.09 -6.69 -0.74
N GLU A 444 34.61 -7.66 -1.50
CA GLU A 444 35.46 -8.57 -2.28
C GLU A 444 36.19 -7.83 -3.40
N ALA A 445 35.53 -6.92 -4.11
CA ALA A 445 36.13 -6.08 -5.14
C ALA A 445 37.20 -5.16 -4.55
N LEU A 446 36.94 -4.53 -3.41
CA LEU A 446 37.92 -3.72 -2.67
C LEU A 446 39.11 -4.56 -2.21
N ALA A 447 38.86 -5.77 -1.68
CA ALA A 447 39.91 -6.70 -1.26
C ALA A 447 40.77 -7.15 -2.46
N ALA A 448 40.15 -7.43 -3.61
CA ALA A 448 40.83 -7.79 -4.85
C ALA A 448 41.70 -6.64 -5.39
N LEU A 449 41.19 -5.41 -5.37
CA LEU A 449 41.94 -4.21 -5.75
C LEU A 449 43.15 -3.99 -4.82
N ARG A 450 42.94 -4.09 -3.51
CA ARG A 450 44.01 -3.96 -2.50
C ARG A 450 45.10 -5.02 -2.68
N ASN A 451 44.73 -6.26 -2.98
CA ASN A 451 45.68 -7.32 -3.29
C ASN A 451 46.46 -7.06 -4.59
N LYS A 452 45.81 -6.48 -5.60
CA LYS A 452 46.46 -6.10 -6.86
C LYS A 452 47.48 -4.99 -6.65
N GLU A 453 47.15 -3.99 -5.82
CA GLU A 453 48.09 -2.94 -5.43
C GLU A 453 49.29 -3.49 -4.65
N LEU A 454 49.06 -4.39 -3.68
CA LEU A 454 50.13 -5.02 -2.92
C LEU A 454 51.08 -5.83 -3.83
N LYS A 455 50.53 -6.59 -4.79
CA LYS A 455 51.33 -7.32 -5.79
C LYS A 455 52.10 -6.38 -6.72
N ALA A 456 51.50 -5.26 -7.13
CA ALA A 456 52.17 -4.27 -7.96
C ALA A 456 53.33 -3.58 -7.19
N ARG A 457 53.11 -3.26 -5.91
CA ARG A 457 54.18 -2.75 -5.02
C ARG A 457 55.27 -3.79 -4.81
N ALA A 458 54.92 -5.06 -4.58
CA ALA A 458 55.91 -6.13 -4.43
C ALA A 458 56.78 -6.31 -5.68
N ARG A 459 56.18 -6.29 -6.88
CA ARG A 459 56.93 -6.30 -8.16
C ARG A 459 57.82 -5.08 -8.35
N ALA A 460 57.38 -3.91 -7.89
CA ALA A 460 58.19 -2.69 -7.98
C ALA A 460 59.40 -2.70 -7.03
N THR A 461 59.35 -3.52 -5.97
CA THR A 461 60.42 -3.67 -4.97
C THR A 461 61.34 -4.87 -5.26
N GLU A 462 61.06 -5.68 -6.29
CA GLU A 462 61.98 -6.75 -6.70
C GLU A 462 63.31 -6.14 -7.21
N PRO A 463 64.47 -6.52 -6.65
CA PRO A 463 65.74 -5.99 -7.09
C PRO A 463 66.01 -6.45 -8.53
N ILE A 464 66.32 -5.49 -9.41
CA ILE A 464 66.77 -5.76 -10.78
C ILE A 464 68.09 -6.53 -10.68
N VAL A 465 68.04 -7.86 -10.75
CA VAL A 465 69.25 -8.69 -10.88
C VAL A 465 69.79 -8.48 -12.29
N ARG A 466 70.73 -7.55 -12.46
CA ARG A 466 71.53 -7.46 -13.68
C ARG A 466 72.37 -8.74 -13.80
N PRO A 467 72.35 -9.45 -14.94
CA PRO A 467 73.25 -10.57 -15.15
C PRO A 467 74.70 -10.06 -15.05
N ARG A 468 75.48 -10.66 -14.16
CA ARG A 468 76.92 -10.40 -14.04
C ARG A 468 77.60 -10.97 -15.28
N VAL A 469 78.02 -10.11 -16.20
CA VAL A 469 78.85 -10.51 -17.34
C VAL A 469 80.17 -11.05 -16.77
N ALA A 470 80.45 -12.31 -17.03
CA ALA A 470 81.70 -12.96 -16.63
C ALA A 470 82.85 -12.37 -17.47
N SER A 471 83.87 -11.87 -16.78
CA SER A 471 85.13 -11.42 -17.36
C SER A 471 85.92 -12.62 -17.89
N ALA A 472 86.08 -12.72 -19.21
CA ALA A 472 87.05 -13.61 -19.84
C ALA A 472 88.39 -12.88 -20.04
N THR A 473 89.47 -13.50 -19.59
CA THR A 473 90.87 -13.08 -19.76
C THR A 473 91.35 -13.25 -21.21
N PRO A 474 92.40 -12.50 -21.63
CA PRO A 474 92.78 -12.33 -23.02
C PRO A 474 93.79 -13.38 -23.50
N HIS A 475 93.67 -13.83 -24.75
CA HIS A 475 94.80 -14.38 -25.52
C HIS A 475 94.61 -14.11 -27.02
N ASP A 476 95.59 -13.39 -27.56
CA ASP A 476 96.25 -13.43 -28.88
C ASP A 476 95.53 -14.07 -30.08
N VAL A 477 95.44 -13.33 -31.19
CA VAL A 477 96.38 -13.37 -32.33
C VAL A 477 95.79 -12.53 -33.47
N SER A 478 96.64 -11.68 -34.03
CA SER A 478 96.51 -10.90 -35.27
C SER A 478 96.38 -11.76 -36.52
N GLU A 479 95.56 -11.34 -37.50
CA GLU A 479 95.98 -11.32 -38.92
C GLU A 479 95.00 -10.52 -39.81
N GLU A 480 95.60 -9.83 -40.78
CA GLU A 480 95.07 -8.84 -41.71
C GLU A 480 94.18 -9.44 -42.82
N ALA A 481 93.24 -8.66 -43.37
CA ALA A 481 93.35 -8.08 -44.72
C ALA A 481 92.00 -7.67 -45.36
N ASN A 482 92.00 -6.44 -45.88
CA ASN A 482 91.24 -5.84 -46.98
C ASN A 482 89.75 -5.46 -46.88
N ASP A 483 89.56 -4.13 -46.92
CA ASP A 483 88.40 -3.33 -47.35
C ASP A 483 88.25 -3.39 -48.90
N PRO A 484 87.08 -3.02 -49.50
CA PRO A 484 86.87 -1.60 -49.80
C PRO A 484 85.40 -1.07 -49.73
N GLN A 485 85.30 0.17 -49.23
CA GLN A 485 84.52 1.32 -49.72
C GLN A 485 82.98 1.40 -49.61
N ILE A 486 82.58 2.52 -49.00
CA ILE A 486 81.25 3.14 -48.81
C ILE A 486 80.86 3.97 -50.06
N PRO A 487 79.57 4.29 -50.30
CA PRO A 487 79.17 5.69 -50.03
C PRO A 487 77.74 5.88 -49.47
N ASN A 488 77.69 6.61 -48.35
CA ASN A 488 76.81 7.72 -47.98
C ASN A 488 75.54 8.00 -48.82
N THR A 489 74.37 7.97 -48.17
CA THR A 489 73.34 9.03 -48.32
C THR A 489 72.45 9.05 -47.08
N ALA A 490 72.24 10.27 -46.57
CA ALA A 490 71.43 10.63 -45.42
C ALA A 490 69.95 10.78 -45.78
N GLU A 491 69.07 10.52 -44.80
CA GLU A 491 67.86 11.31 -44.51
C GLU A 491 67.34 10.93 -43.11
N GLU A 492 67.27 11.91 -42.22
CA GLU A 492 66.71 11.82 -40.86
C GLU A 492 65.17 11.71 -40.90
N PRO A 493 64.54 11.35 -39.75
CA PRO A 493 63.83 12.43 -39.09
C PRO A 493 64.03 12.50 -37.57
N GLU A 494 64.17 13.74 -37.11
CA GLU A 494 63.97 14.23 -35.75
C GLU A 494 62.64 13.74 -35.15
N TYR A 495 62.69 13.22 -33.92
CA TYR A 495 61.55 13.25 -33.01
C TYR A 495 61.81 14.21 -31.86
N THR A 496 61.22 15.41 -31.99
CA THR A 496 61.08 16.42 -30.93
C THR A 496 60.35 15.88 -29.71
N VAL A 497 60.95 16.12 -28.54
CA VAL A 497 60.33 15.96 -27.21
C VAL A 497 59.15 16.93 -27.09
N ARG A 498 57.92 16.40 -26.98
CA ARG A 498 56.77 17.15 -26.47
C ARG A 498 56.56 16.82 -24.99
N THR A 499 56.79 17.81 -24.13
CA THR A 499 56.29 17.88 -22.76
C THR A 499 54.75 17.93 -22.80
N GLY A 500 54.13 16.75 -22.67
CA GLY A 500 52.69 16.60 -22.43
C GLY A 500 52.39 16.64 -20.93
N VAL A 501 51.59 17.63 -20.54
CA VAL A 501 51.07 17.85 -19.18
C VAL A 501 50.30 16.61 -18.68
N ILE A 502 50.65 16.14 -17.48
CA ILE A 502 49.87 15.15 -16.72
C ILE A 502 48.49 15.78 -16.41
N PRO A 503 47.35 15.16 -16.75
CA PRO A 503 46.07 15.64 -16.26
C PRO A 503 46.05 15.53 -14.74
N SER A 504 45.86 16.65 -14.04
CA SER A 504 45.67 16.69 -12.61
C SER A 504 44.49 15.82 -12.19
N VAL A 505 44.72 14.93 -11.21
CA VAL A 505 43.68 14.20 -10.49
C VAL A 505 42.63 15.21 -9.98
N PRO A 506 41.32 14.98 -10.15
CA PRO A 506 40.31 15.81 -9.49
C PRO A 506 40.51 15.73 -7.98
N GLN A 507 40.85 16.85 -7.34
CA GLN A 507 40.84 16.95 -5.89
C GLN A 507 39.41 16.70 -5.40
N VAL A 508 39.23 15.64 -4.62
CA VAL A 508 38.03 15.48 -3.79
C VAL A 508 37.96 16.69 -2.86
N PRO A 509 36.83 17.41 -2.76
CA PRO A 509 36.69 18.48 -1.78
C PRO A 509 36.95 17.92 -0.38
N SER A 510 37.93 18.49 0.32
CA SER A 510 38.16 18.18 1.73
C SER A 510 36.86 18.39 2.50
N MET A 511 36.39 17.37 3.23
CA MET A 511 35.30 17.55 4.18
C MET A 511 35.66 18.71 5.13
N PRO A 512 34.71 19.62 5.43
CA PRO A 512 34.91 20.55 6.53
C PRO A 512 35.15 19.76 7.83
N PRO A 513 36.02 20.24 8.73
CA PRO A 513 36.27 19.57 10.00
C PRO A 513 34.95 19.43 10.77
N ALA A 514 34.78 18.28 11.43
CA ALA A 514 33.63 18.01 12.26
C ALA A 514 33.45 19.14 13.28
N PRO A 515 32.21 19.61 13.55
CA PRO A 515 31.97 20.57 14.61
C PRO A 515 32.46 19.98 15.95
N PRO A 516 33.03 20.80 16.84
CA PRO A 516 33.49 20.32 18.14
C PRO A 516 32.32 19.67 18.89
N VAL A 517 32.57 18.48 19.42
CA VAL A 517 31.67 17.79 20.35
C VAL A 517 31.40 18.75 21.52
N PRO A 518 30.14 19.05 21.87
CA PRO A 518 29.86 19.82 23.07
C PRO A 518 30.43 19.06 24.27
N GLN A 519 31.42 19.63 24.96
CA GLN A 519 31.75 19.18 26.30
C GLN A 519 30.50 19.41 27.15
N ILE A 520 29.84 18.32 27.54
CA ILE A 520 28.84 18.35 28.61
C ILE A 520 29.63 18.72 29.86
N GLN A 521 29.61 19.99 30.23
CA GLN A 521 29.93 20.43 31.58
C GLN A 521 28.87 19.81 32.50
N THR A 522 29.23 18.72 33.15
CA THR A 522 28.50 18.22 34.31
C THR A 522 28.75 19.16 35.49
N ASN A 523 28.09 20.33 35.48
CA ASN A 523 27.87 21.11 36.69
C ASN A 523 26.67 20.50 37.41
N PHE A 524 26.92 19.44 38.17
CA PHE A 524 26.03 19.06 39.26
C PHE A 524 26.39 19.95 40.47
N PRO A 525 25.46 20.77 40.99
CA PRO A 525 25.59 21.29 42.34
C PRO A 525 25.42 20.11 43.30
N ILE A 526 26.45 19.87 44.12
CA ILE A 526 26.30 19.06 45.33
C ILE A 526 25.48 19.93 46.29
N ASP A 527 24.19 19.64 46.41
CA ASP A 527 23.38 20.18 47.49
C ASP A 527 23.43 19.22 48.68
N THR A 528 24.29 19.55 49.63
CA THR A 528 24.29 18.98 50.97
C THR A 528 23.30 19.76 51.83
N SER A 529 22.07 19.24 51.98
CA SER A 529 21.29 19.54 53.18
C SER A 529 20.33 18.39 53.53
N ASN A 530 20.56 17.86 54.73
CA ASN A 530 19.68 17.00 55.54
C ASN A 530 18.21 17.44 55.56
N GLY A 531 17.30 16.48 55.72
CA GLY A 531 16.04 16.75 56.42
C GLY A 531 14.90 15.76 56.19
N GLY A 532 14.83 14.69 57.00
CA GLY A 532 13.66 14.40 57.83
C GLY A 532 12.34 13.91 57.22
N GLU A 533 12.01 12.67 57.58
CA GLU A 533 10.72 12.21 58.13
C GLU A 533 9.45 12.01 57.25
N ARG A 534 8.97 10.76 57.33
CA ARG A 534 7.60 10.30 57.64
C ARG A 534 6.43 10.85 56.81
N ALA A 535 5.84 9.96 56.00
CA ALA A 535 4.49 9.37 56.19
C ALA A 535 4.24 8.31 55.10
#